data_AF-A0A7J5BJD0-F1
#
_entry.id   AF-A0A7J5BJD0-F1
#
_cell.length_a   1.000
_cell.length_b   1.000
_cell.length_c   1.000
_cell.angle_alpha   90.00
_cell.angle_beta   90.00
_cell.angle_gamma   90.00
#
_symmetry.space_group_name_H-M   'P 1'
#
loop_
_entity.id
_entity.type
_entity.pdbx_description
1 polymer ?
#
loop_
_entity_poly.entity_id
_entity_poly.type
_entity_poly.pdbx_seq_one_letter_code
_entity_poly.pdbx_strand_id
1 'polypeptide(L)'
;MAQEARSRSHANGGWWIASALMVVALVCGGYLWYLHGGNLDQLSTGAGSDEGRCASATNSLTEAQKSLTDAAAAAKTALHEADVDADVASRRPAEAADEEGPAYAATPDGTTLIAQLRPAASSATTTPVPSCSTRSDADAIGIHADEVKAQADDLTKSTATLRQGMTQLKRDQAAETAPKVLSASDQVLSDAHATDEYATSDVGRTLIPDVESRRDALRKLTQTDTKNVDAAMFDKTVDAARSGATALAADLAEWKQARADEETAVSQKSLEQAAFDTSHDEEHDADEQDADHSPSAQSAASDASAGGEDIRLHAFCKAQNGYITYRASNGWSRITANQDYLQRQCD
;
A
#
# COMPACT_ATOMS: atom_id res chain seq x y z
N MET A 1 -10.56 19.18 43.08
CA MET A 1 -10.93 20.05 41.94
C MET A 1 -11.56 19.22 40.82
N ALA A 2 -12.72 18.59 41.05
CA ALA A 2 -13.30 17.63 40.09
C ALA A 2 -14.84 17.55 40.12
N GLN A 3 -15.55 18.67 40.29
CA GLN A 3 -17.02 18.66 40.31
C GLN A 3 -17.73 19.74 39.45
N GLU A 4 -17.01 20.60 38.74
CA GLU A 4 -17.65 21.73 38.02
C GLU A 4 -17.82 21.55 36.49
N ALA A 5 -17.58 20.35 35.94
CA ALA A 5 -17.63 20.15 34.48
C ALA A 5 -18.95 19.54 33.94
N ARG A 6 -19.94 19.20 34.79
CA ARG A 6 -21.14 18.45 34.37
C ARG A 6 -22.41 19.27 34.07
N SER A 7 -22.44 20.59 34.28
CA SER A 7 -23.68 21.37 34.10
C SER A 7 -23.88 21.99 32.71
N ARG A 8 -22.92 21.89 31.78
CA ARG A 8 -23.01 22.54 30.45
C ARG A 8 -23.36 21.59 29.29
N SER A 9 -23.50 20.28 29.50
CA SER A 9 -23.75 19.34 28.38
C SER A 9 -25.22 19.22 27.96
N HIS A 10 -26.18 19.70 28.76
CA HIS A 10 -27.61 19.62 28.42
C HIS A 10 -28.11 20.71 27.47
N ALA A 11 -27.36 21.80 27.27
CA ALA A 11 -27.76 22.88 26.36
C ALA A 11 -27.48 22.57 24.88
N ASN A 12 -26.44 21.78 24.58
CA ASN A 12 -26.05 21.48 23.19
C ASN A 12 -26.86 20.33 22.58
N GLY A 13 -27.39 19.40 23.38
CA GLY A 13 -28.22 18.29 22.88
C GLY A 13 -29.57 18.73 22.32
N GLY A 14 -30.16 19.80 22.86
CA GLY A 14 -31.44 20.34 22.40
C GLY A 14 -31.38 20.98 21.01
N TRP A 15 -30.23 21.54 20.63
CA TRP A 15 -30.06 22.22 19.34
C TRP A 15 -30.10 21.24 18.16
N TRP A 16 -29.45 20.07 18.28
CA TRP A 16 -29.46 19.05 17.23
C TRP A 16 -30.85 18.45 16.99
N ILE A 17 -31.64 18.28 18.05
CA ILE A 17 -33.01 17.75 17.96
C ILE A 17 -33.94 18.78 17.31
N ALA A 18 -33.81 20.06 17.68
CA ALA A 18 -34.59 21.13 17.07
C ALA A 18 -34.26 21.31 15.57
N SER A 19 -32.98 21.24 15.19
CA SER A 19 -32.57 21.27 13.77
C SER A 19 -33.08 20.07 12.99
N ALA A 20 -33.01 18.86 13.56
CA ALA A 20 -33.53 17.65 12.91
C ALA A 20 -35.06 17.73 12.70
N LEU A 21 -35.82 18.20 13.69
CA LEU A 21 -37.27 18.37 13.57
C LEU A 21 -37.65 19.45 12.55
N MET A 22 -36.87 20.53 12.44
CA MET A 22 -37.10 21.58 11.45
C MET A 22 -36.84 21.09 10.02
N VAL A 23 -35.82 20.26 9.80
CA VAL A 23 -35.55 19.62 8.50
C VAL A 23 -36.67 18.66 8.14
N VAL A 24 -37.15 17.83 9.07
CA VAL A 24 -38.30 16.93 8.84
C VAL A 24 -39.56 17.74 8.53
N ALA A 25 -39.83 18.83 9.24
CA ALA A 25 -40.97 19.70 8.96
C ALA A 25 -40.86 20.39 7.59
N LEU A 26 -39.66 20.79 7.16
CA LEU A 26 -39.43 21.34 5.82
C LEU A 26 -39.57 20.30 4.72
N VAL A 27 -39.08 19.07 4.93
CA VAL A 27 -39.24 17.97 3.98
C VAL A 27 -40.70 17.55 3.88
N CYS A 28 -41.41 17.38 5.01
CA CYS A 28 -42.83 17.04 5.02
C CYS A 28 -43.70 18.18 4.45
N GLY A 29 -43.39 19.44 4.78
CA GLY A 29 -44.09 20.61 4.25
C GLY A 29 -43.85 20.80 2.75
N GLY A 30 -42.61 20.63 2.30
CA GLY A 30 -42.26 20.63 0.87
C GLY A 30 -42.88 19.47 0.10
N TYR A 31 -42.94 18.28 0.71
CA TYR A 31 -43.59 17.11 0.10
C TYR A 31 -45.12 17.26 0.06
N LEU A 32 -45.75 17.84 1.08
CA LEU A 32 -47.17 18.18 1.06
C LEU A 32 -47.49 19.28 0.05
N TRP A 33 -46.61 20.27 -0.10
CA TRP A 33 -46.73 21.30 -1.14
C TRP A 33 -46.48 20.74 -2.55
N TYR A 34 -45.58 19.76 -2.71
CA TYR A 34 -45.41 19.01 -3.95
C TYR A 34 -46.66 18.18 -4.29
N LEU A 35 -47.24 17.49 -3.30
CA LEU A 35 -48.46 16.69 -3.47
C LEU A 35 -49.71 17.53 -3.74
N HIS A 36 -49.82 18.75 -3.18
CA HIS A 36 -50.99 19.62 -3.36
C HIS A 36 -50.81 20.68 -4.46
N GLY A 37 -49.63 21.28 -4.57
CA GLY A 37 -49.27 22.27 -5.58
C GLY A 37 -49.03 21.66 -6.96
N GLY A 38 -48.52 20.42 -7.04
CA GLY A 38 -48.37 19.70 -8.30
C GLY A 38 -49.70 19.18 -8.89
N ASN A 39 -50.75 19.05 -8.07
CA ASN A 39 -52.05 18.52 -8.51
C ASN A 39 -53.11 19.59 -8.83
N LEU A 40 -52.96 20.83 -8.36
CA LEU A 40 -53.96 21.88 -8.61
C LEU A 40 -53.83 22.51 -10.01
N ASP A 41 -52.64 22.58 -10.60
CA ASP A 41 -52.47 23.03 -11.99
C ASP A 41 -52.74 21.94 -13.04
N GLN A 42 -52.61 20.65 -12.68
CA GLN A 42 -52.90 19.53 -13.59
C GLN A 42 -54.39 19.24 -13.80
N LEU A 43 -55.26 19.65 -12.87
CA LEU A 43 -56.72 19.43 -12.99
C LEU A 43 -57.40 20.40 -13.97
N SER A 44 -56.74 21.48 -14.39
CA SER A 44 -57.34 22.52 -15.24
C SER A 44 -56.86 22.50 -16.70
N THR A 45 -55.81 21.77 -17.06
CA THR A 45 -55.30 21.73 -18.44
C THR A 45 -54.94 20.31 -18.88
N GLY A 46 -55.89 19.59 -19.47
CA GLY A 46 -55.57 18.46 -20.37
C GLY A 46 -55.16 17.11 -19.77
N ALA A 47 -54.93 16.94 -18.47
CA ALA A 47 -54.56 15.63 -17.88
C ALA A 47 -55.66 14.55 -17.98
N GLY A 48 -56.90 14.95 -18.27
CA GLY A 48 -58.01 14.05 -18.60
C GLY A 48 -58.13 13.67 -20.07
N SER A 49 -57.37 14.33 -20.96
CA SER A 49 -57.36 14.06 -22.40
C SER A 49 -56.40 12.91 -22.72
N ASP A 50 -56.71 12.16 -23.79
CA ASP A 50 -55.85 11.08 -24.26
C ASP A 50 -54.44 11.59 -24.63
N GLU A 51 -54.32 12.85 -25.10
CA GLU A 51 -53.05 13.52 -25.41
C GLU A 51 -52.16 13.70 -24.17
N GLY A 52 -52.72 14.18 -23.05
CA GLY A 52 -51.99 14.34 -21.79
C GLY A 52 -51.51 13.03 -21.19
N ARG A 53 -52.32 11.96 -21.28
CA ARG A 53 -51.96 10.62 -20.84
C ARG A 53 -50.85 10.02 -21.70
N CYS A 54 -50.96 10.17 -23.01
CA CYS A 54 -49.95 9.72 -23.96
C CYS A 54 -48.60 10.41 -23.76
N ALA A 55 -48.60 11.73 -23.55
CA ALA A 55 -47.38 12.48 -23.26
C ALA A 55 -46.71 11.99 -21.96
N SER A 56 -47.50 11.79 -20.89
CA SER A 56 -46.99 11.28 -19.61
C SER A 56 -46.39 9.88 -19.75
N ALA A 57 -47.12 8.93 -20.34
CA ALA A 57 -46.65 7.55 -20.51
C ALA A 57 -45.39 7.47 -21.38
N THR A 58 -45.33 8.26 -22.46
CA THR A 58 -44.16 8.37 -23.34
C THR A 58 -42.93 8.91 -22.61
N ASN A 59 -43.11 9.94 -21.78
CA ASN A 59 -42.03 10.49 -20.96
C ASN A 59 -41.53 9.45 -19.94
N SER A 60 -42.43 8.75 -19.25
CA SER A 60 -42.06 7.68 -18.31
C SER A 60 -41.28 6.55 -18.98
N LEU A 61 -41.67 6.12 -20.18
CA LEU A 61 -40.92 5.12 -20.94
C LEU A 61 -39.53 5.64 -21.33
N THR A 62 -39.43 6.89 -21.76
CA THR A 62 -38.15 7.52 -22.13
C THR A 62 -37.20 7.59 -20.92
N GLU A 63 -37.70 7.97 -19.75
CA GLU A 63 -36.93 7.99 -18.50
C GLU A 63 -36.51 6.58 -18.07
N ALA A 64 -37.40 5.59 -18.16
CA ALA A 64 -37.10 4.19 -17.86
C ALA A 64 -36.00 3.65 -18.79
N GLN A 65 -36.09 3.92 -20.10
CA GLN A 65 -35.09 3.52 -21.09
C GLN A 65 -33.72 4.16 -20.84
N LYS A 66 -33.71 5.43 -20.42
CA LYS A 66 -32.48 6.10 -19.99
C LYS A 66 -31.89 5.42 -18.76
N SER A 67 -32.70 5.15 -17.74
CA SER A 67 -32.29 4.44 -16.53
C SER A 67 -31.68 3.07 -16.86
N LEU A 68 -32.31 2.30 -17.76
CA LEU A 68 -31.79 1.01 -18.21
C LEU A 68 -30.44 1.15 -18.92
N THR A 69 -30.28 2.17 -19.76
CA THR A 69 -29.02 2.44 -20.47
C THR A 69 -27.89 2.81 -19.49
N ASP A 70 -28.18 3.69 -18.53
CA ASP A 70 -27.24 4.12 -17.50
C ASP A 70 -26.85 2.93 -16.60
N ALA A 71 -27.82 2.11 -16.18
CA ALA A 71 -27.60 0.89 -15.40
C ALA A 71 -26.74 -0.13 -16.17
N ALA A 72 -27.00 -0.33 -17.46
CA ALA A 72 -26.22 -1.22 -18.31
C ALA A 72 -24.78 -0.72 -18.51
N ALA A 73 -24.57 0.59 -18.65
CA ALA A 73 -23.23 1.18 -18.70
C ALA A 73 -22.48 0.97 -17.39
N ALA A 74 -23.13 1.21 -16.24
CA ALA A 74 -22.55 0.95 -14.92
C ALA A 74 -22.19 -0.53 -14.71
N ALA A 75 -23.06 -1.44 -15.16
CA ALA A 75 -22.82 -2.89 -15.11
C ALA A 75 -21.62 -3.30 -15.97
N LYS A 76 -21.48 -2.75 -17.17
CA LYS A 76 -20.30 -2.99 -18.04
C LYS A 76 -19.01 -2.53 -17.39
N THR A 77 -19.01 -1.36 -16.74
CA THR A 77 -17.84 -0.88 -15.99
C THR A 77 -17.50 -1.82 -14.83
N ALA A 78 -18.49 -2.25 -14.03
CA ALA A 78 -18.24 -3.18 -12.92
C ALA A 78 -17.76 -4.56 -13.38
N LEU A 79 -18.28 -5.07 -14.50
CA LEU A 79 -17.80 -6.31 -15.12
C LEU A 79 -16.35 -6.17 -15.59
N HIS A 80 -15.99 -5.02 -16.18
CA HIS A 80 -14.61 -4.74 -16.56
C HIS A 80 -13.67 -4.66 -15.34
N GLU A 81 -14.10 -3.99 -14.26
CA GLU A 81 -13.37 -3.97 -12.99
C GLU A 81 -13.12 -5.40 -12.47
N ALA A 82 -14.13 -6.27 -12.50
CA ALA A 82 -14.03 -7.66 -12.09
C ALA A 82 -13.09 -8.49 -12.98
N ASP A 83 -13.12 -8.28 -14.29
CA ASP A 83 -12.24 -8.96 -15.25
C ASP A 83 -10.78 -8.52 -15.04
N VAL A 84 -10.52 -7.23 -14.79
CA VAL A 84 -9.18 -6.71 -14.47
C VAL A 84 -8.68 -7.29 -13.15
N ASP A 85 -9.52 -7.34 -12.13
CA ASP A 85 -9.17 -7.92 -10.83
C ASP A 85 -8.78 -9.40 -10.94
N ALA A 86 -9.53 -10.16 -11.74
CA ALA A 86 -9.23 -11.56 -12.02
C ALA A 86 -7.91 -11.74 -12.80
N ASP A 87 -7.65 -10.90 -13.80
CA ASP A 87 -6.39 -10.94 -14.57
C ASP A 87 -5.18 -10.63 -13.68
N VAL A 88 -5.28 -9.60 -12.82
CA VAL A 88 -4.24 -9.26 -11.85
C VAL A 88 -3.97 -10.44 -10.90
N ALA A 89 -5.02 -11.04 -10.33
CA ALA A 89 -4.88 -12.20 -9.47
C ALA A 89 -4.22 -13.39 -10.19
N SER A 90 -4.55 -13.62 -11.47
CA SER A 90 -4.02 -14.74 -12.26
C SER A 90 -2.53 -14.61 -12.61
N ARG A 91 -1.99 -13.38 -12.65
CA ARG A 91 -0.60 -13.09 -12.98
C ARG A 91 0.30 -13.01 -11.74
N ARG A 92 -0.27 -13.12 -10.54
CA ARG A 92 0.47 -13.04 -9.29
C ARG A 92 1.36 -14.29 -9.14
N PRO A 93 2.63 -14.15 -8.67
CA PRO A 93 3.51 -15.28 -8.41
C PRO A 93 2.85 -16.29 -7.46
N ALA A 94 3.10 -17.59 -7.66
CA ALA A 94 2.43 -18.66 -6.90
C ALA A 94 2.55 -18.50 -5.36
N GLU A 95 3.71 -18.08 -4.87
CA GLU A 95 3.95 -17.81 -3.44
C GLU A 95 3.06 -16.69 -2.88
N ALA A 96 2.72 -15.69 -3.69
CA ALA A 96 1.80 -14.62 -3.30
C ALA A 96 0.33 -14.98 -3.57
N ALA A 97 0.06 -15.91 -4.50
CA ALA A 97 -1.29 -16.38 -4.80
C ALA A 97 -1.88 -17.25 -3.67
N ASP A 98 -1.03 -18.05 -3.01
CA ASP A 98 -1.44 -18.87 -1.86
C ASP A 98 -1.76 -18.05 -0.60
N GLU A 99 -1.23 -16.82 -0.50
CA GLU A 99 -1.47 -15.95 0.66
C GLU A 99 -2.73 -15.09 0.55
N GLU A 100 -3.06 -14.62 -0.65
CA GLU A 100 -4.16 -13.68 -0.87
C GLU A 100 -5.43 -14.33 -1.42
N GLY A 101 -5.36 -15.55 -1.97
CA GLY A 101 -6.54 -16.29 -2.45
C GLY A 101 -7.13 -15.77 -3.77
N PRO A 102 -8.28 -16.31 -4.21
CA PRO A 102 -8.85 -16.00 -5.52
C PRO A 102 -9.52 -14.62 -5.57
N ALA A 103 -9.54 -13.99 -6.75
CA ALA A 103 -10.37 -12.81 -7.00
C ALA A 103 -11.87 -13.14 -6.87
N TYR A 104 -12.71 -12.13 -6.57
CA TYR A 104 -14.16 -12.37 -6.38
C TYR A 104 -14.81 -12.99 -7.61
N ALA A 105 -14.38 -12.56 -8.80
CA ALA A 105 -14.85 -13.11 -10.08
C ALA A 105 -14.59 -14.61 -10.25
N ALA A 106 -13.63 -15.19 -9.52
CA ALA A 106 -13.31 -16.62 -9.53
C ALA A 106 -14.02 -17.41 -8.42
N THR A 107 -14.74 -16.75 -7.51
CA THR A 107 -15.55 -17.41 -6.48
C THR A 107 -16.86 -17.97 -7.06
N PRO A 108 -17.50 -18.98 -6.45
CA PRO A 108 -18.80 -19.48 -6.90
C PRO A 108 -19.89 -18.40 -7.01
N ASP A 109 -19.93 -17.48 -6.04
CA ASP A 109 -20.90 -16.38 -6.03
C ASP A 109 -20.59 -15.35 -7.13
N GLY A 110 -19.32 -14.96 -7.28
CA GLY A 110 -18.91 -14.01 -8.31
C GLY A 110 -19.07 -14.56 -9.73
N THR A 111 -18.69 -15.81 -9.98
CA THR A 111 -18.90 -16.47 -11.29
C THR A 111 -20.37 -16.54 -11.67
N THR A 112 -21.25 -16.91 -10.72
CA THR A 112 -22.70 -16.96 -10.93
C THR A 112 -23.26 -15.57 -11.24
N LEU A 113 -22.89 -14.57 -10.45
CA LEU A 113 -23.36 -13.20 -10.63
C LEU A 113 -22.87 -12.59 -11.96
N ILE A 114 -21.61 -12.80 -12.34
CA ILE A 114 -21.06 -12.34 -13.62
C ILE A 114 -21.76 -13.02 -14.80
N ALA A 115 -22.02 -14.33 -14.70
CA ALA A 115 -22.73 -15.08 -15.74
C ALA A 115 -24.17 -14.59 -15.97
N GLN A 116 -24.83 -14.07 -14.92
CA GLN A 116 -26.16 -13.44 -15.01
C GLN A 116 -26.08 -11.99 -15.49
N LEU A 117 -25.13 -11.21 -14.98
CA LEU A 117 -25.01 -9.78 -15.25
C LEU A 117 -24.53 -9.47 -16.67
N ARG A 118 -23.62 -10.28 -17.22
CA ARG A 118 -23.05 -10.07 -18.57
C ARG A 118 -24.10 -10.10 -19.69
N PRO A 119 -25.00 -11.11 -19.79
CA PRO A 119 -26.08 -11.08 -20.78
C PRO A 119 -27.09 -9.96 -20.48
N ALA A 120 -27.43 -9.67 -19.23
CA ALA A 120 -28.34 -8.60 -18.87
C ALA A 120 -27.83 -7.21 -19.30
N ALA A 121 -26.56 -6.91 -19.05
CA ALA A 121 -25.93 -5.65 -19.47
C ALA A 121 -25.74 -5.53 -20.99
N SER A 122 -25.62 -6.67 -21.70
CA SER A 122 -25.43 -6.70 -23.16
C SER A 122 -26.74 -6.64 -23.93
N SER A 123 -27.84 -7.13 -23.34
CA SER A 123 -29.19 -7.16 -23.93
C SER A 123 -30.07 -5.97 -23.54
N ALA A 124 -29.54 -5.03 -22.77
CA ALA A 124 -30.17 -3.74 -22.49
C ALA A 124 -30.26 -2.89 -23.77
N THR A 125 -31.21 -3.24 -24.64
CA THR A 125 -31.56 -2.52 -25.86
C THR A 125 -32.78 -1.67 -25.62
N THR A 126 -32.70 -0.40 -26.01
CA THR A 126 -33.86 0.50 -26.01
C THR A 126 -34.75 0.17 -27.20
N THR A 127 -36.01 -0.12 -26.95
CA THR A 127 -37.03 -0.24 -27.99
C THR A 127 -37.50 1.16 -28.39
N PRO A 128 -37.83 1.43 -29.66
CA PRO A 128 -38.42 2.71 -30.03
C PRO A 128 -39.70 2.95 -29.23
N VAL A 129 -39.90 4.17 -28.74
CA VAL A 129 -41.16 4.56 -28.09
C VAL A 129 -42.32 4.35 -29.08
N PRO A 130 -43.35 3.57 -28.74
CA PRO A 130 -44.51 3.37 -29.60
C PRO A 130 -45.26 4.69 -29.84
N SER A 131 -45.92 4.83 -31.00
CA SER A 131 -46.88 5.91 -31.19
C SER A 131 -48.04 5.75 -30.21
N CYS A 132 -48.42 6.82 -29.54
CA CYS A 132 -49.56 6.83 -28.61
C CYS A 132 -50.68 7.72 -29.15
N SER A 133 -51.88 7.16 -29.28
CA SER A 133 -53.04 7.87 -29.83
C SER A 133 -54.32 7.68 -29.02
N THR A 134 -54.36 6.66 -28.18
CA THR A 134 -55.52 6.32 -27.35
C THR A 134 -55.11 6.14 -25.89
N ARG A 135 -56.10 6.16 -25.00
CA ARG A 135 -55.89 5.78 -23.60
C ARG A 135 -55.31 4.38 -23.43
N SER A 136 -55.75 3.42 -24.24
CA SER A 136 -55.22 2.04 -24.17
C SER A 136 -53.75 1.98 -24.56
N ASP A 137 -53.31 2.80 -25.52
CA ASP A 137 -51.90 2.91 -25.88
C ASP A 137 -51.09 3.48 -24.71
N ALA A 138 -51.61 4.53 -24.07
CA ALA A 138 -50.95 5.15 -22.91
C ALA A 138 -50.80 4.16 -21.74
N ASP A 139 -51.84 3.37 -21.46
CA ASP A 139 -51.80 2.35 -20.40
C ASP A 139 -50.77 1.24 -20.75
N ALA A 140 -50.71 0.78 -22.00
CA ALA A 140 -49.74 -0.21 -22.45
C ALA A 140 -48.28 0.31 -22.42
N ILE A 141 -48.06 1.56 -22.84
CA ILE A 141 -46.75 2.22 -22.74
C ILE A 141 -46.34 2.38 -21.28
N GLY A 142 -47.29 2.71 -20.39
CA GLY A 142 -47.04 2.79 -18.96
C GLY A 142 -46.58 1.46 -18.36
N ILE A 143 -47.25 0.36 -18.67
CA ILE A 143 -46.84 -0.99 -18.23
C ILE A 143 -45.43 -1.32 -18.74
N HIS A 144 -45.15 -1.04 -20.02
CA HIS A 144 -43.81 -1.25 -20.60
C HIS A 144 -42.74 -0.38 -19.92
N ALA A 145 -43.07 0.87 -19.58
CA ALA A 145 -42.17 1.74 -18.83
C ALA A 145 -41.82 1.15 -17.45
N ASP A 146 -42.79 0.60 -16.74
CA ASP A 146 -42.59 -0.05 -15.45
C ASP A 146 -41.73 -1.33 -15.58
N GLU A 147 -41.94 -2.13 -16.63
CA GLU A 147 -41.12 -3.31 -16.92
C GLU A 147 -39.65 -2.93 -17.21
N VAL A 148 -39.43 -1.92 -18.07
CA VAL A 148 -38.08 -1.41 -18.39
C VAL A 148 -37.42 -0.84 -17.12
N LYS A 149 -38.18 -0.14 -16.28
CA LYS A 149 -37.69 0.39 -15.01
C LYS A 149 -37.30 -0.72 -14.04
N ALA A 150 -38.13 -1.76 -13.90
CA ALA A 150 -37.82 -2.92 -13.06
C ALA A 150 -36.54 -3.63 -13.53
N GLN A 151 -36.32 -3.73 -14.85
CA GLN A 151 -35.05 -4.24 -15.40
C GLN A 151 -33.87 -3.34 -15.02
N ALA A 152 -34.01 -2.01 -15.15
CA ALA A 152 -32.96 -1.06 -14.77
C ALA A 152 -32.60 -1.17 -13.28
N ASP A 153 -33.60 -1.31 -12.41
CA ASP A 153 -33.42 -1.46 -10.97
C ASP A 153 -32.72 -2.79 -10.62
N ASP A 154 -33.09 -3.89 -11.29
CA ASP A 154 -32.44 -5.20 -11.09
C ASP A 154 -30.97 -5.21 -11.55
N LEU A 155 -30.67 -4.59 -12.70
CA LEU A 155 -29.28 -4.38 -13.15
C LEU A 155 -28.50 -3.54 -12.15
N THR A 156 -29.09 -2.45 -11.65
CA THR A 156 -28.46 -1.57 -10.67
C THR A 156 -28.13 -2.32 -9.38
N LYS A 157 -29.10 -3.10 -8.87
CA LYS A 157 -28.92 -3.92 -7.67
C LYS A 157 -27.84 -4.98 -7.87
N SER A 158 -27.88 -5.74 -8.96
CA SER A 158 -26.91 -6.78 -9.26
C SER A 158 -25.49 -6.22 -9.44
N THR A 159 -25.38 -5.05 -10.08
CA THR A 159 -24.11 -4.30 -10.20
C THR A 159 -23.58 -3.87 -8.84
N ALA A 160 -24.44 -3.37 -7.95
CA ALA A 160 -24.08 -3.01 -6.59
C ALA A 160 -23.62 -4.25 -5.79
N THR A 161 -24.31 -5.38 -5.93
CA THR A 161 -23.91 -6.65 -5.30
C THR A 161 -22.54 -7.11 -5.79
N LEU A 162 -22.23 -7.00 -7.08
CA LEU A 162 -20.92 -7.35 -7.63
C LEU A 162 -19.82 -6.50 -7.00
N ARG A 163 -19.99 -5.17 -6.97
CA ARG A 163 -19.02 -4.25 -6.35
C ARG A 163 -18.85 -4.48 -4.86
N GLN A 164 -19.95 -4.73 -4.15
CA GLN A 164 -19.91 -5.03 -2.73
C GLN A 164 -19.17 -6.34 -2.47
N GLY A 165 -19.42 -7.39 -3.26
CA GLY A 165 -18.73 -8.67 -3.18
C GLY A 165 -17.22 -8.53 -3.40
N MET A 166 -16.81 -7.80 -4.45
CA MET A 166 -15.39 -7.48 -4.71
C MET A 166 -14.76 -6.73 -3.54
N THR A 167 -15.43 -5.70 -3.03
CA THR A 167 -14.92 -4.86 -1.93
C THR A 167 -14.80 -5.67 -0.63
N GLN A 168 -15.80 -6.50 -0.33
CA GLN A 168 -15.83 -7.30 0.88
C GLN A 168 -14.73 -8.38 0.84
N LEU A 169 -14.56 -9.07 -0.28
CA LEU A 169 -13.52 -10.09 -0.40
C LEU A 169 -12.12 -9.48 -0.24
N LYS A 170 -11.83 -8.34 -0.89
CA LYS A 170 -10.55 -7.63 -0.72
C LYS A 170 -10.28 -7.26 0.72
N ARG A 171 -11.31 -6.76 1.43
CA ARG A 171 -11.20 -6.44 2.86
C ARG A 171 -10.90 -7.68 3.69
N ASP A 172 -11.58 -8.78 3.42
CA ASP A 172 -11.40 -10.03 4.17
C ASP A 172 -10.00 -10.62 3.94
N GLN A 173 -9.50 -10.59 2.70
CA GLN A 173 -8.13 -10.98 2.35
C GLN A 173 -7.08 -10.11 3.03
N ALA A 174 -7.26 -8.78 3.01
CA ALA A 174 -6.38 -7.85 3.71
C ALA A 174 -6.41 -8.09 5.24
N ALA A 175 -7.58 -8.38 5.81
CA ALA A 175 -7.74 -8.69 7.22
C ALA A 175 -7.05 -10.00 7.62
N GLU A 176 -7.08 -11.02 6.76
CA GLU A 176 -6.39 -12.29 6.98
C GLU A 176 -4.85 -12.15 6.84
N THR A 177 -4.41 -11.30 5.92
CA THR A 177 -2.99 -11.08 5.62
C THR A 177 -2.32 -10.18 6.66
N ALA A 178 -3.03 -9.18 7.19
CA ALA A 178 -2.49 -8.17 8.09
C ALA A 178 -1.74 -8.74 9.33
N PRO A 179 -2.26 -9.76 10.06
CA PRO A 179 -1.54 -10.35 11.19
C PRO A 179 -0.20 -10.99 10.80
N LYS A 180 -0.13 -11.65 9.63
CA LYS A 180 1.10 -12.26 9.12
C LYS A 180 2.14 -11.18 8.83
N VAL A 181 1.72 -10.11 8.16
CA VAL A 181 2.59 -8.96 7.83
C VAL A 181 3.06 -8.23 9.09
N LEU A 182 2.20 -8.03 10.08
CA LEU A 182 2.59 -7.44 11.36
C LEU A 182 3.64 -8.29 12.07
N SER A 183 3.45 -9.62 12.13
CA SER A 183 4.41 -10.54 12.74
C SER A 183 5.76 -10.52 12.01
N ALA A 184 5.76 -10.53 10.67
CA ALA A 184 6.99 -10.46 9.88
C ALA A 184 7.71 -9.12 10.08
N SER A 185 6.96 -8.01 10.12
CA SER A 185 7.50 -6.67 10.38
C SER A 185 8.12 -6.55 11.77
N ASP A 186 7.45 -7.11 12.80
CA ASP A 186 7.98 -7.11 14.16
C ASP A 186 9.27 -7.94 14.27
N GLN A 187 9.32 -9.10 13.60
CA GLN A 187 10.52 -9.95 13.58
C GLN A 187 11.71 -9.24 12.91
N VAL A 188 11.54 -8.70 11.71
CA VAL A 188 12.64 -8.06 10.99
C VAL A 188 13.14 -6.79 11.69
N LEU A 189 12.23 -6.01 12.29
CA LEU A 189 12.61 -4.85 13.09
C LEU A 189 13.39 -5.27 14.34
N SER A 190 12.97 -6.35 15.01
CA SER A 190 13.72 -6.92 16.14
C SER A 190 15.13 -7.34 15.72
N ASP A 191 15.28 -8.02 14.58
CA ASP A 191 16.57 -8.47 14.08
C ASP A 191 17.48 -7.32 13.65
N ALA A 192 16.91 -6.26 13.06
CA ALA A 192 17.62 -5.06 12.67
C ALA A 192 18.13 -4.29 13.90
N HIS A 193 17.27 -4.08 14.91
CA HIS A 193 17.65 -3.42 16.17
C HIS A 193 18.63 -4.23 17.02
N ALA A 194 18.59 -5.57 16.95
CA ALA A 194 19.58 -6.42 17.61
C ALA A 194 20.98 -6.37 16.98
N THR A 195 21.09 -5.78 15.78
CA THR A 195 22.35 -5.63 15.05
C THR A 195 22.82 -4.17 15.12
N ASP A 196 23.42 -3.76 16.24
CA ASP A 196 23.77 -2.35 16.54
C ASP A 196 24.51 -1.63 15.39
N GLU A 197 25.46 -2.30 14.74
CA GLU A 197 26.21 -1.74 13.60
C GLU A 197 25.31 -1.47 12.39
N TYR A 198 24.32 -2.34 12.14
CA TYR A 198 23.34 -2.13 11.09
C TYR A 198 22.39 -0.98 11.45
N ALA A 199 21.86 -0.97 12.68
CA ALA A 199 20.92 0.05 13.14
C ALA A 199 21.51 1.47 13.11
N THR A 200 22.84 1.59 13.29
CA THR A 200 23.55 2.87 13.25
C THR A 200 24.10 3.24 11.86
N SER A 201 24.04 2.33 10.88
CA SER A 201 24.42 2.60 9.49
C SER A 201 23.48 3.60 8.81
N ASP A 202 23.94 4.26 7.73
CA ASP A 202 23.13 5.22 6.98
C ASP A 202 21.84 4.59 6.41
N VAL A 203 21.93 3.32 5.98
CA VAL A 203 20.79 2.57 5.46
C VAL A 203 19.83 2.17 6.58
N GLY A 204 20.34 1.61 7.69
CA GLY A 204 19.52 1.24 8.84
C GLY A 204 18.78 2.43 9.45
N ARG A 205 19.44 3.59 9.55
CA ARG A 205 18.83 4.86 10.02
C ARG A 205 17.71 5.37 9.11
N THR A 206 17.64 4.91 7.87
CA THR A 206 16.59 5.29 6.91
C THR A 206 15.49 4.24 6.84
N LEU A 207 15.84 2.96 6.72
CA LEU A 207 14.87 1.89 6.53
C LEU A 207 14.12 1.52 7.82
N ILE A 208 14.80 1.47 8.97
CA ILE A 208 14.15 1.06 10.24
C ILE A 208 12.96 1.99 10.57
N PRO A 209 13.10 3.33 10.58
CA PRO A 209 11.97 4.21 10.87
C PRO A 209 10.84 4.16 9.83
N ASP A 210 11.15 3.92 8.55
CA ASP A 210 10.13 3.76 7.49
C ASP A 210 9.30 2.49 7.73
N VAL A 211 9.95 1.37 8.03
CA VAL A 211 9.25 0.10 8.33
C VAL A 211 8.47 0.19 9.64
N GLU A 212 9.01 0.82 10.68
CA GLU A 212 8.26 1.09 11.92
C GLU A 212 6.99 1.91 11.65
N SER A 213 7.11 2.99 10.85
CA SER A 213 5.97 3.84 10.50
C SER A 213 4.88 3.06 9.76
N ARG A 214 5.25 2.23 8.78
CA ARG A 214 4.32 1.42 8.00
C ARG A 214 3.67 0.32 8.83
N ARG A 215 4.44 -0.37 9.67
CA ARG A 215 3.93 -1.35 10.63
C ARG A 215 2.92 -0.69 11.58
N ASP A 216 3.25 0.47 12.13
CA ASP A 216 2.41 1.15 13.09
C ASP A 216 1.12 1.69 12.44
N ALA A 217 1.20 2.12 11.17
CA ALA A 217 0.02 2.46 10.38
C ALA A 217 -0.90 1.23 10.19
N LEU A 218 -0.34 0.07 9.82
CA LEU A 218 -1.09 -1.17 9.71
C LEU A 218 -1.71 -1.59 11.05
N ARG A 219 -0.94 -1.52 12.15
CA ARG A 219 -1.39 -1.86 13.51
C ARG A 219 -2.53 -0.95 13.97
N LYS A 220 -2.46 0.35 13.69
CA LYS A 220 -3.55 1.29 13.99
C LYS A 220 -4.82 0.97 13.20
N LEU A 221 -4.65 0.59 11.94
CA LEU A 221 -5.76 0.28 11.05
C LEU A 221 -6.45 -1.03 11.45
N THR A 222 -5.70 -2.06 11.88
CA THR A 222 -6.26 -3.32 12.40
C THR A 222 -6.90 -3.19 13.78
N GLN A 223 -6.51 -2.19 14.58
CA GLN A 223 -7.15 -1.85 15.85
C GLN A 223 -8.44 -1.04 15.69
N THR A 224 -8.66 -0.43 14.52
CA THR A 224 -9.91 0.23 14.17
C THR A 224 -10.92 -0.83 13.72
N ASP A 225 -12.22 -0.56 13.82
CA ASP A 225 -13.25 -1.46 13.26
C ASP A 225 -13.02 -1.62 11.75
N THR A 226 -12.38 -2.73 11.37
CA THR A 226 -11.93 -3.01 10.00
C THR A 226 -13.08 -3.07 9.01
N LYS A 227 -14.32 -3.29 9.49
CA LYS A 227 -15.54 -3.28 8.68
C LYS A 227 -15.89 -1.90 8.14
N ASN A 228 -15.46 -0.84 8.81
CA ASN A 228 -15.68 0.55 8.41
C ASN A 228 -14.49 1.15 7.67
N VAL A 229 -13.39 0.40 7.53
CA VAL A 229 -12.23 0.85 6.75
C VAL A 229 -12.52 0.60 5.26
N ASP A 230 -12.16 1.58 4.45
CA ASP A 230 -12.16 1.45 2.99
C ASP A 230 -11.25 0.29 2.58
N ALA A 231 -11.76 -0.64 1.78
CA ALA A 231 -11.04 -1.86 1.45
C ALA A 231 -9.74 -1.57 0.68
N ALA A 232 -9.75 -0.59 -0.22
CA ALA A 232 -8.56 -0.21 -0.98
C ALA A 232 -7.51 0.46 -0.10
N MET A 233 -7.91 1.27 0.87
CA MET A 233 -7.00 1.81 1.89
C MET A 233 -6.37 0.69 2.73
N PHE A 234 -7.18 -0.27 3.18
CA PHE A 234 -6.68 -1.38 4.00
C PHE A 234 -5.65 -2.21 3.22
N ASP A 235 -6.03 -2.68 2.04
CA ASP A 235 -5.18 -3.45 1.12
C ASP A 235 -3.85 -2.74 0.85
N LYS A 236 -3.90 -1.46 0.46
CA LYS A 236 -2.70 -0.63 0.24
C LYS A 236 -1.80 -0.52 1.48
N THR A 237 -2.39 -0.46 2.67
CA THR A 237 -1.63 -0.36 3.93
C THR A 237 -0.94 -1.68 4.27
N VAL A 238 -1.61 -2.82 4.03
CA VAL A 238 -1.02 -4.16 4.15
C VAL A 238 0.17 -4.30 3.21
N ASP A 239 -0.01 -3.95 1.93
CA ASP A 239 1.04 -4.02 0.91
C ASP A 239 2.23 -3.10 1.24
N ALA A 240 1.98 -1.88 1.70
CA ALA A 240 3.04 -0.96 2.08
C ALA A 240 3.89 -1.51 3.24
N ALA A 241 3.26 -2.10 4.25
CA ALA A 241 3.94 -2.73 5.38
C ALA A 241 4.71 -3.98 4.95
N ARG A 242 4.11 -4.85 4.13
CA ARG A 242 4.74 -6.05 3.57
C ARG A 242 5.98 -5.69 2.75
N SER A 243 5.86 -4.72 1.85
CA SER A 243 6.97 -4.22 1.02
C SER A 243 8.10 -3.64 1.87
N GLY A 244 7.77 -2.84 2.89
CA GLY A 244 8.77 -2.29 3.83
C GLY A 244 9.52 -3.40 4.58
N ALA A 245 8.79 -4.35 5.18
CA ALA A 245 9.39 -5.46 5.90
C ALA A 245 10.28 -6.34 5.00
N THR A 246 9.84 -6.60 3.76
CA THR A 246 10.63 -7.38 2.78
C THR A 246 11.92 -6.66 2.38
N ALA A 247 11.84 -5.34 2.14
CA ALA A 247 13.01 -4.54 1.79
C ALA A 247 14.04 -4.51 2.92
N LEU A 248 13.59 -4.29 4.17
CA LEU A 248 14.46 -4.32 5.34
C LEU A 248 15.08 -5.70 5.57
N ALA A 249 14.30 -6.78 5.37
CA ALA A 249 14.82 -8.14 5.54
C ALA A 249 15.90 -8.47 4.51
N ALA A 250 15.70 -8.08 3.26
CA ALA A 250 16.68 -8.28 2.18
C ALA A 250 17.97 -7.49 2.46
N ASP A 251 17.85 -6.22 2.81
CA ASP A 251 19.00 -5.35 3.09
C ASP A 251 19.78 -5.82 4.33
N LEU A 252 19.09 -6.22 5.40
CA LEU A 252 19.73 -6.79 6.59
C LEU A 252 20.46 -8.10 6.27
N ALA A 253 19.89 -8.96 5.41
CA ALA A 253 20.54 -10.20 4.99
C ALA A 253 21.80 -9.92 4.15
N GLU A 254 21.73 -8.98 3.21
CA GLU A 254 22.87 -8.55 2.40
C GLU A 254 23.97 -7.95 3.28
N TRP A 255 23.61 -7.10 4.24
CA TRP A 255 24.55 -6.52 5.19
C TRP A 255 25.25 -7.60 6.04
N LYS A 256 24.50 -8.58 6.57
CA LYS A 256 25.05 -9.69 7.35
C LYS A 256 26.02 -10.53 6.51
N GLN A 257 25.68 -10.80 5.25
CA GLN A 257 26.54 -11.52 4.33
C GLN A 257 27.85 -10.74 4.07
N ALA A 258 27.75 -9.43 3.82
CA ALA A 258 28.92 -8.59 3.60
C ALA A 258 29.89 -8.59 4.81
N ARG A 259 29.35 -8.58 6.04
CA ARG A 259 30.17 -8.67 7.27
C ARG A 259 30.82 -10.04 7.44
N ALA A 260 30.12 -11.12 7.11
CA ALA A 260 30.68 -12.47 7.16
C ALA A 260 31.81 -12.65 6.11
N ASP A 261 31.64 -12.09 4.92
CA ASP A 261 32.66 -12.11 3.87
C ASP A 261 33.90 -11.28 4.28
N GLU A 262 33.69 -10.14 4.94
CA GLU A 262 34.76 -9.33 5.53
C GLU A 262 35.54 -10.08 6.61
N GLU A 263 34.85 -10.72 7.56
CA GLU A 263 35.47 -11.50 8.64
C GLU A 263 36.29 -12.68 8.07
N THR A 264 35.77 -13.34 7.05
CA THR A 264 36.48 -14.42 6.33
C THR A 264 37.75 -13.89 5.67
N ALA A 265 37.66 -12.75 4.97
CA ALA A 265 38.81 -12.14 4.30
C ALA A 265 39.89 -11.68 5.29
N VAL A 266 39.49 -11.10 6.43
CA VAL A 266 40.42 -10.69 7.51
C VAL A 266 41.10 -11.92 8.11
N SER A 267 40.36 -13.00 8.35
CA SER A 267 40.91 -14.24 8.89
C SER A 267 41.93 -14.87 7.95
N GLN A 268 41.63 -14.99 6.66
CA GLN A 268 42.56 -15.50 5.65
C GLN A 268 43.83 -14.66 5.56
N LYS A 269 43.70 -13.32 5.52
CA LYS A 269 44.83 -12.39 5.53
C LYS A 269 45.72 -12.55 6.77
N SER A 270 45.13 -12.76 7.94
CA SER A 270 45.90 -12.97 9.18
C SER A 270 46.72 -14.27 9.16
N LEU A 271 46.20 -15.32 8.51
CA LEU A 271 46.93 -16.58 8.31
C LEU A 271 48.07 -16.41 7.29
N GLU A 272 47.85 -15.69 6.20
CA GLU A 272 48.89 -15.35 5.22
C GLU A 272 50.03 -14.56 5.87
N GLN A 273 49.70 -13.57 6.71
CA GLN A 273 50.70 -12.76 7.40
C GLN A 273 51.48 -13.56 8.44
N ALA A 274 50.81 -14.41 9.22
CA ALA A 274 51.49 -15.33 10.14
C ALA A 274 52.45 -16.28 9.40
N ALA A 275 52.05 -16.79 8.23
CA ALA A 275 52.92 -17.62 7.40
C ALA A 275 54.15 -16.88 6.86
N PHE A 276 54.02 -15.57 6.57
CA PHE A 276 55.14 -14.73 6.14
C PHE A 276 56.12 -14.43 7.27
N ASP A 277 55.62 -14.03 8.45
CA ASP A 277 56.46 -13.67 9.60
C ASP A 277 57.27 -14.89 10.12
N THR A 278 56.70 -16.10 10.07
CA THR A 278 57.42 -17.32 10.50
C THR A 278 58.59 -17.69 9.56
N SER A 279 58.58 -17.21 8.31
CA SER A 279 59.65 -17.50 7.33
C SER A 279 60.85 -16.54 7.39
N HIS A 280 60.77 -15.45 8.15
CA HIS A 280 61.86 -14.46 8.30
C HIS A 280 62.70 -14.65 9.58
N ASP A 281 62.21 -15.41 10.55
CA ASP A 281 62.93 -15.65 11.82
C ASP A 281 63.81 -16.92 11.80
N GLU A 282 63.81 -17.71 10.73
CA GLU A 282 64.62 -18.95 10.64
C GLU A 282 66.04 -18.75 10.03
N GLU A 283 66.49 -17.52 9.72
CA GLU A 283 67.81 -17.28 9.08
C GLU A 283 68.80 -16.36 9.85
N HIS A 284 68.60 -16.08 11.14
CA HIS A 284 69.49 -15.18 11.90
C HIS A 284 70.16 -15.74 13.17
N ASP A 285 70.57 -17.02 13.15
CA ASP A 285 71.49 -17.58 14.15
C ASP A 285 72.68 -18.29 13.48
N ALA A 286 73.60 -17.52 12.90
CA ALA A 286 75.03 -17.89 12.79
C ALA A 286 75.87 -16.67 12.36
N ASP A 287 76.95 -16.42 13.12
CA ASP A 287 78.12 -15.56 12.82
C ASP A 287 77.89 -14.03 13.00
N GLU A 288 78.66 -13.24 13.74
CA GLU A 288 80.05 -13.33 14.20
C GLU A 288 80.30 -12.27 15.32
N GLN A 289 81.35 -12.49 16.12
CA GLN A 289 81.92 -11.59 17.13
C GLN A 289 82.56 -10.34 16.47
N ASP A 290 82.46 -9.15 17.06
CA ASP A 290 83.59 -8.31 17.51
C ASP A 290 83.21 -6.87 17.91
N ALA A 291 84.15 -6.22 18.59
CA ALA A 291 84.02 -5.18 19.59
C ALA A 291 83.95 -3.71 19.12
N ASP A 292 83.57 -2.86 20.09
CA ASP A 292 83.92 -1.45 20.30
C ASP A 292 83.69 -0.42 19.17
N HIS A 293 82.66 0.42 19.34
CA HIS A 293 82.79 1.89 19.27
C HIS A 293 81.53 2.62 19.77
N SER A 294 81.72 3.60 20.66
CA SER A 294 80.78 4.67 21.01
C SER A 294 81.60 5.90 21.47
N PRO A 295 81.09 7.15 21.54
CA PRO A 295 79.87 7.73 20.94
C PRO A 295 80.12 9.13 20.28
N SER A 296 79.10 9.68 19.59
CA SER A 296 78.60 11.08 19.67
C SER A 296 78.18 11.69 18.32
N ALA A 297 76.87 11.86 18.10
CA ALA A 297 76.23 13.13 17.75
C ALA A 297 74.70 13.00 17.81
N GLN A 298 74.10 13.82 18.66
CA GLN A 298 72.67 13.92 18.95
C GLN A 298 71.90 14.74 17.90
N SER A 299 70.58 14.52 17.92
CA SER A 299 69.47 15.43 17.51
C SER A 299 68.98 15.24 16.07
N ALA A 300 67.72 14.87 15.82
CA ALA A 300 66.53 15.41 16.46
C ALA A 300 65.60 14.34 17.06
N ALA A 301 65.37 14.46 18.37
CA ALA A 301 64.06 14.15 18.94
C ALA A 301 63.10 15.27 18.51
N SER A 302 61.97 14.91 17.91
CA SER A 302 60.74 15.70 18.03
C SER A 302 59.77 14.85 18.81
N ASP A 303 59.78 15.10 20.11
CA ASP A 303 58.74 14.74 21.03
C ASP A 303 57.47 15.48 20.59
N ALA A 304 56.52 14.74 20.01
CA ALA A 304 55.16 15.18 19.80
C ALA A 304 54.25 14.15 20.47
N SER A 305 54.19 14.25 21.80
CA SER A 305 53.03 13.84 22.57
C SER A 305 51.79 14.59 22.07
N ALA A 306 51.05 13.92 21.18
CA ALA A 306 49.62 14.06 20.98
C ALA A 306 49.12 12.64 20.71
N GLY A 307 48.08 12.19 21.41
CA GLY A 307 47.58 10.81 21.40
C GLY A 307 47.31 10.27 19.99
N GLY A 308 48.34 9.69 19.37
CA GLY A 308 48.33 9.18 18.01
C GLY A 308 47.74 7.78 18.00
N GLU A 309 46.44 7.71 17.75
CA GLU A 309 45.80 6.47 17.33
C GLU A 309 46.49 5.97 16.05
N ASP A 310 46.89 4.71 16.08
CA ASP A 310 47.59 4.00 15.01
C ASP A 310 46.66 3.90 13.77
N ILE A 311 46.63 4.94 12.91
CA ILE A 311 45.87 4.92 11.65
C ILE A 311 46.59 3.98 10.69
N ARG A 312 46.20 2.70 10.69
CA ARG A 312 46.65 1.73 9.69
C ARG A 312 45.84 1.90 8.41
N LEU A 313 46.49 2.40 7.36
CA LEU A 313 45.94 2.53 6.01
C LEU A 313 46.23 1.26 5.23
N HIS A 314 45.19 0.57 4.77
CA HIS A 314 45.33 -0.60 3.89
C HIS A 314 44.60 -0.33 2.58
N ALA A 315 45.35 -0.30 1.48
CA ALA A 315 44.81 -0.16 0.14
C ALA A 315 44.31 -1.53 -0.37
N PHE A 316 43.06 -1.59 -0.83
CA PHE A 316 42.51 -2.75 -1.53
C PHE A 316 42.51 -2.50 -3.05
N CYS A 317 43.24 -3.36 -3.75
CA CYS A 317 43.49 -3.27 -5.18
C CYS A 317 42.62 -4.29 -5.92
N LYS A 318 41.47 -3.87 -6.46
CA LYS A 318 40.70 -4.66 -7.43
C LYS A 318 40.50 -3.82 -8.69
N ALA A 319 40.83 -4.39 -9.85
CA ALA A 319 41.13 -3.71 -11.13
C ALA A 319 40.10 -2.68 -11.67
N GLN A 320 38.95 -2.46 -11.02
CA GLN A 320 37.98 -1.43 -11.41
C GLN A 320 37.37 -0.63 -10.25
N ASN A 321 37.62 -0.95 -8.98
CA ASN A 321 36.97 -0.31 -7.81
C ASN A 321 37.87 -0.37 -6.55
N GLY A 322 39.09 0.16 -6.61
CA GLY A 322 39.98 0.20 -5.45
C GLY A 322 39.50 1.17 -4.36
N TYR A 323 39.62 0.78 -3.09
CA TYR A 323 39.31 1.63 -1.95
C TYR A 323 40.39 1.48 -0.87
N ILE A 324 40.57 2.52 -0.06
CA ILE A 324 41.41 2.43 1.14
C ILE A 324 40.49 2.22 2.34
N THR A 325 40.78 1.20 3.11
CA THR A 325 40.25 1.01 4.46
C THR A 325 41.24 1.57 5.46
N TYR A 326 40.76 2.42 6.37
CA TYR A 326 41.53 2.87 7.52
C TYR A 326 40.71 2.70 8.79
N ARG A 327 41.41 2.43 9.89
CA ARG A 327 40.79 2.35 11.22
C ARG A 327 41.00 3.66 11.96
N ALA A 328 39.90 4.27 12.38
CA ALA A 328 39.88 5.38 13.33
C ALA A 328 39.32 4.89 14.69
N SER A 329 39.40 5.72 15.74
CA SER A 329 38.85 5.46 17.08
C SER A 329 37.40 4.96 17.08
N ASN A 330 36.62 5.41 16.11
CA ASN A 330 35.18 5.17 15.99
C ASN A 330 34.81 4.07 14.99
N GLY A 331 35.78 3.34 14.43
CA GLY A 331 35.54 2.20 13.55
C GLY A 331 36.38 2.21 12.27
N TRP A 332 36.07 1.28 11.36
CA TRP A 332 36.68 1.22 10.04
C TRP A 332 35.92 2.13 9.07
N SER A 333 36.65 3.00 8.39
CA SER A 333 36.11 3.89 7.36
C SER A 333 36.70 3.52 6.00
N ARG A 334 35.89 3.65 4.94
CA ARG A 334 36.30 3.44 3.55
C ARG A 334 36.35 4.77 2.83
N ILE A 335 37.44 5.04 2.12
CA ILE A 335 37.50 6.15 1.15
C ILE A 335 37.78 5.61 -0.23
N THR A 336 37.11 6.17 -1.23
CA THR A 336 37.53 6.04 -2.61
C THR A 336 38.84 6.81 -2.75
N ALA A 337 39.93 6.07 -2.90
CA ALA A 337 41.25 6.66 -2.98
C ALA A 337 41.51 7.26 -4.35
N ASN A 338 42.36 8.29 -4.40
CA ASN A 338 42.85 8.83 -5.67
C ASN A 338 43.52 7.69 -6.47
N GLN A 339 43.19 7.57 -7.76
CA GLN A 339 43.75 6.54 -8.65
C GLN A 339 45.28 6.52 -8.63
N ASP A 340 45.95 7.67 -8.51
CA ASP A 340 47.42 7.77 -8.43
C ASP A 340 48.02 7.13 -7.16
N TYR A 341 47.25 7.08 -6.06
CA TYR A 341 47.69 6.44 -4.82
C TYR A 341 47.45 4.94 -4.89
N LEU A 342 46.29 4.51 -5.41
CA LEU A 342 46.01 3.09 -5.65
C LEU A 342 47.06 2.51 -6.59
N GLN A 343 47.35 3.16 -7.72
CA GLN A 343 48.32 2.66 -8.68
C GLN A 343 49.72 2.46 -8.08
N ARG A 344 50.19 3.35 -7.20
CA ARG A 344 51.47 3.20 -6.49
C ARG A 344 51.51 2.11 -5.42
N GLN A 345 50.36 1.69 -4.89
CA GLN A 345 50.25 0.65 -3.86
C GLN A 345 49.85 -0.71 -4.45
N CYS A 346 49.39 -0.72 -5.71
CA CYS A 346 48.84 -1.88 -6.41
C CYS A 346 49.71 -2.39 -7.58
N ASP A 347 50.75 -1.63 -7.96
CA ASP A 347 51.81 -2.03 -8.90
C ASP A 347 53.01 -2.62 -8.13
#